data_AF-F3AKE2-F1
#
_entry.id   AF-F3AKE2-F1
#
_cell.length_a   1.000
_cell.length_b   1.000
_cell.length_c   1.000
_cell.angle_alpha   90.00
_cell.angle_beta   90.00
_cell.angle_gamma   90.00
#
_symmetry.space_group_name_H-M   'P 1'
#
loop_
_entity.id
_entity.type
_entity.pdbx_description
1 polymer ?
#
loop_
_entity_poly.entity_id
_entity_poly.type
_entity_poly.pdbx_seq_one_letter_code
_entity_poly.pdbx_strand_id
1 'polypeptide(L)'
;MLKDHSQLQLSLSPYQGLYDAIIPADHLLRRIKENIDFSFVNPMLRKQYCENFGRPAKEPEMMFKLLFLKKLYDLSDEALISSAQTDMAYKFFLDLEPESKNDR
;
A
#
# COMPACT_ATOMS: atom_id res chain seq x y z
N MET A 1 -3.62 10.95 -6.63
CA MET A 1 -4.34 12.21 -6.30
C MET A 1 -4.61 12.13 -4.82
N LEU A 2 -4.14 13.07 -3.98
CA LEU A 2 -4.29 12.95 -2.52
C LEU A 2 -5.72 12.54 -2.16
N LYS A 3 -5.91 11.31 -1.68
CA LYS A 3 -7.24 10.85 -1.30
C LYS A 3 -7.73 11.67 -0.12
N ASP A 4 -8.82 12.39 -0.31
CA ASP A 4 -9.61 12.86 0.81
C ASP A 4 -10.36 11.65 1.36
N HIS A 5 -10.02 11.25 2.59
CA HIS A 5 -10.54 10.07 3.31
C HIS A 5 -12.06 10.13 3.61
N SER A 6 -12.80 11.04 2.97
CA SER A 6 -14.26 11.18 3.10
C SER A 6 -15.06 10.13 2.33
N GLN A 7 -14.44 9.33 1.46
CA GLN A 7 -15.11 8.24 0.74
C GLN A 7 -14.50 6.89 1.12
N LEU A 8 -15.34 6.04 1.74
CA LEU A 8 -15.03 4.63 1.96
C LEU A 8 -14.88 3.93 0.59
N GLN A 9 -13.64 3.69 0.17
CA GLN A 9 -13.36 2.94 -1.05
C GLN A 9 -13.50 1.44 -0.73
N LEU A 10 -14.68 0.86 -0.99
CA LEU A 10 -14.85 -0.59 -0.92
C LEU A 10 -14.07 -1.25 -2.07
N SER A 11 -13.01 -1.98 -1.74
CA SER A 11 -12.42 -2.97 -2.64
C SER A 11 -13.41 -4.13 -2.77
N LEU A 12 -13.90 -4.36 -3.99
CA LEU A 12 -14.87 -5.41 -4.32
C LEU A 12 -14.19 -6.67 -4.91
N SER A 13 -12.88 -6.84 -4.68
CA SER A 13 -12.17 -8.03 -5.17
C SER A 13 -12.81 -9.29 -4.57
N PRO A 14 -13.24 -10.26 -5.41
CA PRO A 14 -13.81 -11.52 -4.94
C PRO A 14 -12.77 -12.39 -4.23
N TYR A 15 -11.49 -12.03 -4.31
CA TYR A 15 -10.38 -12.80 -3.76
C TYR A 15 -9.87 -12.27 -2.42
N GLN A 16 -10.48 -11.22 -1.84
CA GLN A 16 -10.01 -10.64 -0.57
C GLN A 16 -9.81 -11.66 0.56
N GLY A 17 -10.66 -12.69 0.62
CA GLY A 17 -10.53 -13.78 1.62
C GLY A 17 -9.22 -14.57 1.52
N LEU A 18 -8.46 -14.47 0.42
CA LEU A 18 -7.15 -15.08 0.30
C LEU A 18 -6.14 -14.51 1.31
N TYR A 19 -6.26 -13.24 1.71
CA TYR A 19 -5.34 -12.67 2.70
C TYR A 19 -5.50 -13.33 4.06
N ASP A 20 -6.73 -13.57 4.51
CA ASP A 20 -6.99 -14.27 5.76
C ASP A 20 -6.61 -15.75 5.70
N ALA A 21 -6.72 -16.36 4.51
CA ALA A 21 -6.34 -17.76 4.31
C ALA A 21 -4.82 -17.98 4.28
N ILE A 22 -4.05 -17.01 3.77
CA ILE A 22 -2.62 -17.18 3.48
C ILE A 22 -1.73 -16.48 4.51
N ILE A 23 -2.14 -15.33 5.05
CA ILE A 23 -1.32 -14.51 5.94
C ILE A 23 -1.73 -14.77 7.39
N PRO A 24 -0.86 -15.42 8.19
CA PRO A 24 -1.14 -15.66 9.62
C PRO A 24 -1.46 -14.37 10.36
N ALA A 25 -2.36 -14.45 11.35
CA ALA A 25 -2.75 -13.29 12.17
C ALA A 25 -1.57 -12.67 12.92
N ASP A 26 -0.55 -13.46 13.27
CA ASP A 26 0.66 -13.02 13.95
C ASP A 26 1.77 -12.52 13.00
N HIS A 27 1.53 -12.55 11.69
CA HIS A 27 2.49 -12.06 10.69
C HIS A 27 2.83 -10.58 10.90
N LEU A 28 4.12 -10.24 10.88
CA LEU A 28 4.62 -8.91 11.22
C LEU A 28 3.92 -7.79 10.43
N LEU A 29 3.90 -7.89 9.09
CA LEU A 29 3.29 -6.85 8.25
C LEU A 29 1.79 -6.70 8.47
N ARG A 30 1.10 -7.80 8.82
CA ARG A 30 -0.33 -7.76 9.12
C ARG A 30 -0.56 -6.99 10.41
N ARG A 31 0.19 -7.33 11.46
CA ARG A 31 0.15 -6.61 12.74
C ARG A 31 0.48 -5.14 12.57
N ILE A 32 1.51 -4.78 11.79
CA ILE A 32 1.85 -3.37 11.54
C ILE A 32 0.69 -2.65 10.85
N LYS A 33 0.14 -3.21 9.76
CA LYS A 33 -0.96 -2.59 9.02
C LYS A 33 -2.22 -2.40 9.87
N GLU A 34 -2.55 -3.37 10.70
CA GLU A 34 -3.76 -3.34 11.55
C GLU A 34 -3.61 -2.41 12.77
N ASN A 35 -2.37 -2.14 13.22
CA ASN A 35 -2.11 -1.33 14.42
C ASN A 35 -1.61 0.10 14.12
N ILE A 36 -1.22 0.39 12.88
CA ILE A 36 -0.75 1.71 12.46
C ILE A 36 -1.66 2.23 11.36
N ASP A 37 -2.33 3.35 11.64
CA ASP A 37 -3.00 4.12 10.61
C ASP A 37 -1.96 4.96 9.86
N PHE A 38 -1.74 4.65 8.57
CA PHE A 38 -0.80 5.37 7.70
C PHE A 38 -1.41 6.60 7.02
N SER A 39 -2.71 6.87 7.25
CA SER A 39 -3.42 8.01 6.66
C SER A 39 -2.75 9.35 6.93
N PHE A 40 -1.97 9.46 8.02
CA PHE A 40 -1.20 10.66 8.41
C PHE A 40 -0.20 11.14 7.36
N VAL A 41 0.24 10.26 6.45
CA VAL A 41 1.23 10.61 5.42
C VAL A 41 0.66 11.63 4.43
N ASN A 42 -0.60 11.47 4.02
CA ASN A 42 -1.24 12.35 3.04
C ASN A 42 -1.32 13.82 3.51
N PRO A 43 -1.84 14.16 4.72
CA PRO A 43 -1.86 15.55 5.18
C PRO A 43 -0.44 16.11 5.41
N MET A 44 0.52 15.28 5.83
CA MET A 44 1.91 15.70 6.01
C MET A 44 2.55 16.16 4.70
N LEU A 45 2.28 15.44 3.60
CA LEU A 45 2.87 15.72 2.30
C LEU A 45 2.03 16.65 1.42
N ARG A 46 0.81 17.00 1.83
CA ARG A 46 -0.16 17.78 1.03
C ARG A 46 0.44 19.03 0.38
N LYS A 47 1.25 19.81 1.10
CA LYS A 47 1.89 21.04 0.59
C LYS A 47 2.93 20.81 -0.52
N GLN A 48 3.44 19.58 -0.65
CA GLN A 48 4.46 19.22 -1.65
C GLN A 48 3.83 18.73 -2.97
N TYR A 49 2.52 18.49 -2.99
CA TYR A 49 1.80 18.02 -4.16
C TYR A 49 0.84 19.09 -4.66
N CYS A 50 0.73 19.20 -5.99
CA CYS A 50 -0.29 20.03 -6.61
C CYS A 50 -1.60 19.22 -6.71
N GLU A 51 -2.68 19.74 -6.14
CA GLU A 51 -3.99 19.08 -6.17
C GLU A 51 -4.68 19.22 -7.53
N ASN A 52 -4.42 20.31 -8.23
CA ASN A 52 -5.24 20.76 -9.37
C ASN A 52 -4.56 20.60 -10.73
N PHE A 53 -3.23 20.37 -10.78
CA PHE A 53 -2.48 20.38 -12.02
C PHE A 53 -1.42 19.26 -12.07
N GLY A 54 -1.20 18.71 -13.27
CA GLY A 54 -0.17 17.71 -13.54
C GLY A 54 -0.69 16.27 -13.65
N ARG A 55 0.21 15.33 -13.91
CA ARG A 55 -0.11 13.90 -13.88
C ARG A 55 -0.38 13.49 -12.42
N PRO A 56 -1.48 12.78 -12.13
CA PRO A 56 -1.73 12.30 -10.77
C PRO A 56 -0.54 11.48 -10.27
N ALA A 57 0.10 11.95 -9.20
CA ALA A 57 1.11 11.16 -8.52
C ALA A 57 0.48 9.89 -7.94
N LYS A 58 1.28 8.82 -7.81
CA LYS A 58 0.92 7.67 -6.98
C LYS A 58 0.66 8.16 -5.55
N GLU A 59 -0.21 7.46 -4.83
CA GLU A 59 -0.63 7.89 -3.49
C GLU A 59 0.58 7.99 -2.54
N PRO A 60 0.81 9.15 -1.87
CA PRO A 60 1.97 9.32 -1.00
C PRO A 60 2.02 8.31 0.15
N GLU A 61 0.87 7.94 0.70
CA GLU A 61 0.76 6.85 1.68
C GLU A 61 1.32 5.53 1.15
N MET A 62 0.95 5.14 -0.08
CA MET A 62 1.45 3.91 -0.71
C MET A 62 2.96 4.00 -0.94
N MET A 63 3.46 5.15 -1.41
CA MET A 63 4.90 5.38 -1.60
C MET A 63 5.65 5.27 -0.27
N PHE A 64 5.10 5.80 0.82
CA PHE A 64 5.68 5.67 2.15
C PHE A 64 5.73 4.21 2.61
N LYS A 65 4.65 3.45 2.42
CA LYS A 65 4.62 2.00 2.73
C LYS A 65 5.66 1.21 1.92
N LEU A 66 5.86 1.55 0.64
CA LEU A 66 6.93 0.97 -0.18
C LEU A 66 8.32 1.28 0.39
N LEU A 67 8.59 2.54 0.75
CA LEU A 67 9.86 2.92 1.39
C LEU A 67 10.06 2.24 2.74
N PHE A 68 8.97 2.07 3.51
CA PHE A 68 8.98 1.33 4.76
C PHE A 68 9.41 -0.12 4.55
N LEU A 69 8.80 -0.83 3.60
CA LEU A 69 9.17 -2.20 3.22
C LEU A 69 10.62 -2.28 2.75
N LYS A 70 11.03 -1.34 1.88
CA LYS A 70 12.41 -1.25 1.38
C LYS A 70 13.41 -1.19 2.53
N LYS A 71 13.13 -0.33 3.52
CA LYS A 71 14.02 -0.14 4.66
C LYS A 71 13.96 -1.30 5.66
N LEU A 72 12.78 -1.88 5.89
CA LEU A 72 12.58 -2.98 6.82
C LEU A 72 13.33 -4.25 6.40
N TYR A 73 13.39 -4.52 5.09
CA TYR A 73 13.99 -5.74 4.52
C TYR A 73 15.27 -5.50 3.72
N ASP A 74 15.80 -4.27 3.73
CA ASP A 74 17.01 -3.85 3.00
C ASP A 74 16.99 -4.23 1.50
N LEU A 75 15.90 -3.89 0.83
CA LEU A 75 15.64 -4.27 -0.57
C LEU A 75 16.15 -3.22 -1.56
N SER A 76 16.54 -3.66 -2.77
CA SER A 76 16.64 -2.78 -3.93
C SER A 76 15.25 -2.37 -4.42
N ASP A 77 15.16 -1.32 -5.24
CA ASP A 77 13.88 -0.91 -5.84
C ASP A 77 13.29 -2.02 -6.72
N GLU A 78 14.13 -2.71 -7.48
CA GLU A 78 13.72 -3.82 -8.35
C GLU A 78 13.20 -5.00 -7.53
N ALA A 79 13.91 -5.37 -6.46
CA ALA A 79 13.50 -6.45 -5.57
C ALA A 79 12.18 -6.12 -4.86
N LEU A 80 12.04 -4.89 -4.34
CA LEU A 80 10.82 -4.42 -3.71
C LEU A 80 9.60 -4.53 -4.64
N ILE A 81 9.74 -4.05 -5.88
CA ILE A 81 8.62 -4.08 -6.84
C ILE A 81 8.31 -5.52 -7.25
N SER A 82 9.31 -6.38 -7.44
CA SER A 82 9.12 -7.80 -7.73
C SER A 82 8.39 -8.53 -6.60
N SER A 83 8.81 -8.31 -5.35
CA SER A 83 8.15 -8.86 -4.16
C SER A 83 6.72 -8.33 -4.02
N ALA A 84 6.49 -7.03 -4.19
CA ALA A 84 5.15 -6.44 -4.11
C ALA A 84 4.17 -7.00 -5.17
N GLN A 85 4.67 -7.54 -6.28
CA GLN A 85 3.84 -8.18 -7.31
C GLN A 85 3.38 -9.60 -6.94
N THR A 86 4.12 -10.31 -6.09
CA THR A 86 3.96 -11.76 -5.90
C THR A 86 3.70 -12.16 -4.46
N ASP A 87 4.23 -11.42 -3.51
CA ASP A 87 4.09 -11.67 -2.08
C ASP A 87 2.73 -11.13 -1.58
N MET A 88 1.91 -12.03 -1.04
CA MET A 88 0.58 -11.69 -0.54
C MET A 88 0.64 -10.79 0.70
N ALA A 89 1.63 -10.95 1.57
CA ALA A 89 1.79 -10.09 2.73
C ALA A 89 2.17 -8.66 2.33
N TYR A 90 2.97 -8.51 1.26
CA TYR A 90 3.31 -7.19 0.73
C TYR A 90 2.09 -6.55 0.08
N LYS A 91 1.34 -7.29 -0.74
CA LYS A 91 0.09 -6.79 -1.34
C LYS A 91 -0.92 -6.36 -0.28
N PHE A 92 -1.11 -7.18 0.76
CA PHE A 92 -1.96 -6.85 1.89
C PHE A 92 -1.49 -5.55 2.57
N PHE A 93 -0.19 -5.46 2.90
CA PHE A 93 0.37 -4.27 3.54
C PHE A 93 0.17 -2.99 2.71
N LEU A 94 0.28 -3.11 1.38
CA LEU A 94 0.18 -2.00 0.43
C LEU A 94 -1.26 -1.65 -0.01
N ASP A 95 -2.28 -2.27 0.58
CA ASP A 95 -3.70 -2.12 0.19
C ASP A 95 -3.95 -2.45 -1.29
N LEU A 96 -3.20 -3.40 -1.83
CA LEU A 96 -3.39 -3.92 -3.17
C LEU A 96 -4.44 -5.04 -3.16
N GLU A 97 -5.08 -5.26 -4.30
CA GLU A 97 -5.95 -6.43 -4.46
C GLU A 97 -5.11 -7.70 -4.70
N PRO A 98 -5.55 -8.87 -4.24
CA PRO A 98 -4.84 -10.13 -4.43
C PRO A 98 -4.44 -10.40 -5.89
N GLU A 99 -5.39 -10.21 -6.80
CA GLU A 99 -5.27 -10.42 -8.25
C GLU A 99 -4.56 -9.29 -8.98
N SER A 100 -4.32 -8.16 -8.32
CA SER A 100 -3.76 -6.97 -8.98
C SER A 100 -2.41 -7.31 -9.62
N LYS A 101 -2.29 -7.05 -10.91
CA LYS A 101 -1.01 -7.02 -11.60
C LYS A 101 -0.55 -5.57 -11.56
N ASN A 102 0.73 -5.33 -11.31
CA ASN A 102 1.27 -3.97 -11.24
C ASN A 102 1.30 -3.38 -12.67
N ASP A 103 0.13 -2.97 -13.17
CA ASP A 103 -0.02 -2.27 -14.42
C ASP A 103 0.45 -0.83 -14.20
N ARG A 104 1.46 -0.46 -14.99
CA ARG A 104 2.30 0.75 -14.86
C ARG A 104 1.48 2.03 -14.57
#